data_AF-A0A0F9BFX5-F1
#
_entry.id   AF-A0A0F9BFX5-F1
#
_cell.length_a   1.000
_cell.length_b   1.000
_cell.length_c   1.000
_cell.angle_alpha   90.00
_cell.angle_beta   90.00
_cell.angle_gamma   90.00
#
_symmetry.space_group_name_H-M   'P 1'
#
loop_
_entity.id
_entity.type
_entity.pdbx_description
1 polymer ?
#
loop_
_entity_poly.entity_id
_entity_poly.type
_entity_poly.pdbx_seq_one_letter_code
_entity_poly.pdbx_strand_id
1 'polypeptide(L)'
;MIIRTGRTSIWRSFWKRAFRSTLRDPARWMIDWLGGAKSESGIDVNEFKAMNYTAVFACVRVLSESVGSIPWLVYEKLQPRGRERAQNHPLYNLLKNEPNDFMTSDSTSIHWEN
;
A
#
# COMPACT_ATOMS: atom_id res chain seq x y z
N MET A 1 37.04 -50.56 5.09
CA MET A 1 35.58 -50.76 4.89
C MET A 1 34.84 -49.44 5.13
N ILE A 2 34.59 -48.71 4.04
CA ILE A 2 33.43 -47.87 3.67
C ILE A 2 32.57 -47.18 4.78
N ILE A 3 32.76 -45.85 4.90
CA ILE A 3 31.81 -44.70 4.89
C ILE A 3 30.48 -44.77 5.68
N ARG A 4 30.22 -43.81 6.60
CA ARG A 4 29.10 -42.84 6.45
C ARG A 4 29.17 -41.61 7.38
N THR A 5 29.36 -40.47 6.74
CA THR A 5 29.18 -39.09 7.21
C THR A 5 27.74 -38.81 7.65
N GLY A 6 27.55 -38.26 8.85
CA GLY A 6 26.28 -37.76 9.37
C GLY A 6 25.83 -36.49 8.65
N ARG A 7 25.10 -36.68 7.55
CA ARG A 7 24.55 -35.63 6.68
C ARG A 7 23.24 -35.06 7.27
N THR A 8 23.33 -33.91 7.91
CA THR A 8 22.37 -32.78 7.97
C THR A 8 20.88 -33.11 7.68
N SER A 9 20.04 -33.22 8.73
CA SER A 9 18.57 -33.26 8.59
C SER A 9 17.84 -32.02 9.12
N ILE A 10 18.49 -31.17 9.93
CA ILE A 10 17.86 -29.97 10.51
C ILE A 10 17.43 -28.95 9.44
N TRP A 11 18.16 -28.88 8.33
CA TRP A 11 17.93 -27.88 7.26
C TRP A 11 16.78 -28.24 6.30
N ARG A 12 16.29 -29.49 6.28
CA ARG A 12 15.21 -29.90 5.37
C ARG A 12 13.81 -29.59 5.88
N SER A 13 13.66 -29.38 7.19
CA SER A 13 12.37 -29.07 7.82
C SER A 13 11.99 -27.59 7.71
N PHE A 14 12.99 -26.71 7.56
CA PHE A 14 12.80 -25.25 7.52
C PHE A 14 12.20 -24.72 6.21
N TRP A 15 12.26 -25.51 5.12
CA TRP A 15 11.82 -25.05 3.79
C TRP A 15 10.58 -25.77 3.24
N LYS A 16 9.87 -26.55 4.06
CA LYS A 16 8.61 -27.19 3.65
C LYS A 16 7.38 -26.42 4.13
N ARG A 17 7.22 -25.17 3.70
CA ARG A 17 5.91 -24.49 3.73
C ARG A 17 5.17 -24.81 2.43
N ALA A 18 4.64 -26.03 2.34
CA ALA A 18 3.79 -26.41 1.22
C ALA A 18 2.37 -25.85 1.46
N PHE A 19 1.93 -24.94 0.59
CA PHE A 19 0.52 -24.56 0.46
C PHE A 19 -0.26 -25.79 -0.06
N ARG A 20 -0.77 -26.62 0.85
CA ARG A 20 -1.69 -27.72 0.51
C ARG A 20 -3.04 -27.46 1.15
N SER A 21 -3.98 -26.94 0.36
CA SER A 21 -5.39 -26.86 0.76
C SER A 21 -5.92 -28.28 0.98
N THR A 22 -6.25 -28.59 2.22
CA THR A 22 -6.75 -29.92 2.65
C THR A 22 -8.18 -29.75 3.13
N LEU A 23 -9.03 -30.78 3.09
CA LEU A 23 -10.42 -30.68 3.60
C LEU A 23 -10.51 -30.24 5.08
N ARG A 24 -9.44 -30.43 5.86
CA ARG A 24 -9.29 -29.99 7.25
C ARG A 24 -8.78 -28.55 7.38
N ASP A 25 -8.08 -28.05 6.37
CA ASP A 25 -7.53 -26.69 6.27
C ASP A 25 -7.90 -26.09 4.90
N PRO A 26 -9.12 -25.53 4.79
CA PRO A 26 -9.58 -24.97 3.52
C PRO A 26 -8.72 -23.78 3.09
N ALA A 27 -8.68 -23.56 1.78
CA ALA A 27 -7.90 -22.49 1.17
C ALA A 27 -8.37 -21.11 1.67
N ARG A 28 -7.43 -20.17 1.86
CA ARG A 28 -7.71 -18.88 2.49
C ARG A 28 -8.84 -18.09 1.80
N TRP A 29 -8.85 -18.09 0.47
CA TRP A 29 -9.89 -17.45 -0.36
C TRP A 29 -11.30 -17.98 -0.08
N MET A 30 -11.44 -19.27 0.26
CA MET A 30 -12.74 -19.90 0.53
C MET A 30 -13.26 -19.51 1.91
N ILE A 31 -12.36 -19.35 2.89
CA ILE A 31 -12.71 -18.89 4.23
C ILE A 31 -13.09 -17.40 4.18
N ASP A 32 -12.30 -16.59 3.46
CA ASP A 32 -12.58 -15.17 3.28
C ASP A 32 -13.92 -14.95 2.52
N TRP A 33 -14.23 -15.79 1.52
CA TRP A 33 -15.53 -15.74 0.79
C TRP A 33 -16.73 -16.18 1.64
N LEU A 34 -16.55 -17.14 2.56
CA LEU A 34 -17.58 -17.59 3.50
C LEU A 34 -17.64 -16.76 4.79
N GLY A 35 -16.93 -15.62 4.86
CA GLY A 35 -16.97 -14.69 5.99
C GLY A 35 -16.20 -15.13 7.23
N GLY A 36 -15.28 -16.08 7.10
CA GLY A 36 -14.45 -16.55 8.21
C GLY A 36 -13.07 -15.88 8.22
N ALA A 37 -12.74 -15.20 9.30
CA ALA A 37 -11.38 -14.74 9.54
C ALA A 37 -10.62 -15.75 10.39
N LYS A 38 -9.44 -16.16 9.92
CA LYS A 38 -8.41 -16.72 10.81
C LYS A 38 -7.31 -15.68 10.98
N SER A 39 -7.41 -14.82 12.00
CA SER A 39 -6.22 -14.23 12.61
C SER A 39 -5.69 -15.20 13.67
N GLU A 40 -4.40 -15.18 13.99
CA GLU A 40 -3.86 -16.02 15.08
C GLU A 40 -4.52 -15.70 16.43
N SER A 41 -5.04 -14.47 16.56
CA SER A 41 -5.86 -13.98 17.67
C SER A 41 -7.35 -14.37 17.61
N GLY A 42 -7.83 -14.98 16.53
CA GLY A 42 -9.25 -15.36 16.33
C GLY A 42 -10.22 -14.20 16.07
N ILE A 43 -9.73 -12.96 16.04
CA ILE A 43 -10.53 -11.75 15.77
C ILE A 43 -10.57 -11.48 14.27
N ASP A 44 -11.77 -11.28 13.73
CA ASP A 44 -11.96 -10.78 12.37
C ASP A 44 -11.65 -9.27 12.31
N VAL A 45 -10.63 -8.90 11.55
CA VAL A 45 -10.19 -7.52 11.33
C VAL A 45 -10.52 -7.14 9.88
N ASN A 46 -11.48 -6.23 9.75
CA ASN A 46 -11.86 -5.57 8.50
C ASN A 46 -11.29 -4.14 8.52
N GLU A 47 -11.12 -3.49 7.36
CA GLU A 47 -10.70 -2.10 7.20
C GLU A 47 -11.52 -1.14 8.10
N PHE A 48 -12.85 -1.30 8.14
CA PHE A 48 -13.72 -0.50 9.00
C PHE A 48 -13.44 -0.73 10.49
N LYS A 49 -13.15 -1.99 10.89
CA LYS A 49 -12.78 -2.32 12.27
C LYS A 49 -11.38 -1.77 12.62
N ALA A 50 -10.45 -1.81 11.68
CA ALA A 50 -9.09 -1.33 11.85
C ALA A 50 -9.05 0.20 12.04
N MET A 51 -9.87 0.95 11.30
CA MET A 51 -9.92 2.42 11.39
C MET A 51 -10.47 2.95 12.73
N ASN A 52 -11.19 2.13 13.50
CA ASN A 52 -11.65 2.51 14.85
C ASN A 52 -10.51 2.56 15.89
N TYR A 53 -9.34 2.00 15.59
CA TYR A 53 -8.18 2.06 16.48
C TYR A 53 -7.38 3.34 16.23
N THR A 54 -7.16 4.12 17.29
CA THR A 54 -6.50 5.44 17.20
C THR A 54 -5.07 5.36 16.65
N ALA A 55 -4.34 4.30 16.98
CA ALA A 55 -2.99 4.07 16.46
C ALA A 55 -2.97 3.88 14.94
N VAL A 56 -3.91 3.07 14.40
CA VAL A 56 -4.04 2.84 12.96
C VAL A 56 -4.45 4.13 12.26
N PHE A 57 -5.43 4.84 12.82
CA PHE A 57 -5.88 6.12 12.29
C PHE A 57 -4.75 7.15 12.22
N ALA A 58 -3.96 7.29 13.28
CA ALA A 58 -2.82 8.22 13.31
C ALA A 58 -1.76 7.87 12.24
N CYS A 59 -1.42 6.60 12.07
CA CYS A 59 -0.47 6.18 11.04
C CYS A 59 -1.00 6.46 9.63
N VAL A 60 -2.25 6.11 9.35
CA VAL A 60 -2.88 6.36 8.03
C VAL A 60 -2.93 7.86 7.75
N ARG A 61 -3.30 8.67 8.74
CA ARG A 61 -3.32 10.14 8.61
C ARG A 61 -1.94 10.70 8.22
N VAL A 62 -0.88 10.32 8.94
CA VAL A 62 0.48 10.80 8.65
C VAL A 62 0.91 10.39 7.23
N LEU A 63 0.59 9.17 6.80
CA LEU A 63 0.89 8.71 5.44
C LEU A 63 0.10 9.50 4.38
N SER A 64 -1.19 9.69 4.60
CA SER A 64 -2.07 10.44 3.70
C SER A 64 -1.64 11.90 3.57
N GLU A 65 -1.36 12.58 4.67
CA GLU A 65 -0.85 13.97 4.66
C GLU A 65 0.51 14.05 3.97
N SER A 66 1.40 13.08 4.22
CA SER A 66 2.70 13.03 3.54
C SER A 66 2.56 12.92 2.03
N VAL A 67 1.67 12.06 1.54
CA VAL A 67 1.42 11.87 0.10
C VAL A 67 0.71 13.09 -0.51
N GLY A 68 -0.24 13.70 0.21
CA GLY A 68 -0.97 14.89 -0.24
C GLY A 68 -0.09 16.15 -0.30
N SER A 69 0.94 16.25 0.55
CA SER A 69 1.83 17.42 0.62
C SER A 69 2.73 17.62 -0.60
N ILE A 70 2.88 16.61 -1.46
CA ILE A 70 3.77 16.66 -2.62
C ILE A 70 3.09 17.50 -3.72
N PRO A 71 3.76 18.49 -4.32
CA PRO A 71 3.17 19.26 -5.42
C PRO A 71 3.17 18.47 -6.74
N TRP A 72 2.00 18.37 -7.38
CA TRP A 72 1.80 17.62 -8.63
C TRP A 72 2.02 18.53 -9.85
N LEU A 73 3.29 18.74 -10.22
CA LEU A 73 3.67 19.64 -11.30
C LEU A 73 3.82 18.91 -12.64
N VAL A 74 3.14 19.39 -13.68
CA VAL A 74 3.30 18.91 -15.06
C VAL A 74 4.51 19.59 -15.70
N TYR A 75 5.36 18.79 -16.35
CA TYR A 75 6.54 19.27 -17.06
C TYR A 75 6.46 18.96 -18.55
N GLU A 76 6.85 19.93 -19.38
CA GLU A 76 7.06 19.76 -20.81
C GLU A 76 8.55 19.48 -21.07
N LYS A 77 8.84 18.57 -22.01
CA LYS A 77 10.20 18.25 -22.41
C LYS A 77 10.64 19.23 -23.50
N LEU A 78 11.65 20.05 -23.23
CA LEU A 78 12.28 20.87 -24.26
C LEU A 78 13.31 20.04 -25.05
N GLN A 79 13.27 20.15 -26.38
CA GLN A 79 14.34 19.68 -27.26
C GLN A 79 15.40 20.80 -27.39
N PRO A 80 16.72 20.53 -27.33
CA PRO A 80 17.42 19.23 -27.30
C PRO A 80 17.62 18.64 -25.89
N ARG A 81 17.55 19.44 -24.83
CA ARG A 81 17.63 19.00 -23.42
C ARG A 81 17.04 20.07 -22.51
N GLY A 82 16.03 19.72 -21.72
CA GLY A 82 15.42 20.60 -20.72
C GLY A 82 14.07 20.08 -20.24
N ARG A 83 13.61 20.55 -19.09
CA ARG A 83 12.25 20.35 -18.60
C ARG A 83 11.75 21.70 -18.09
N GLU A 84 10.62 22.15 -18.62
CA GLU A 84 9.95 23.37 -18.18
C GLU A 84 8.59 23.03 -17.56
N ARG A 85 8.11 23.84 -16.63
CA ARG A 85 6.77 23.65 -16.06
C ARG A 85 5.73 24.01 -17.11
N ALA A 86 4.86 23.06 -17.46
CA ALA A 86 3.86 23.21 -18.51
C ALA A 86 2.62 23.99 -18.00
N GLN A 87 2.78 25.27 -17.67
CA GLN A 87 1.70 26.08 -17.06
C GLN A 87 0.50 26.29 -17.99
N ASN A 88 0.73 26.26 -19.30
CA ASN A 88 -0.31 26.44 -20.33
C ASN A 88 -1.08 25.14 -20.63
N HIS A 89 -0.68 24.01 -20.05
CA HIS A 89 -1.37 22.74 -20.29
C HIS A 89 -2.68 22.70 -19.50
N PRO A 90 -3.83 22.33 -20.09
CA PRO A 90 -5.12 22.29 -19.38
C PRO A 90 -5.08 21.45 -18.09
N LEU A 91 -4.33 20.34 -18.11
CA LEU A 91 -4.14 19.47 -16.95
C LEU A 91 -3.28 20.08 -15.84
N TYR A 92 -2.52 21.15 -16.09
CA TYR A 92 -1.72 21.81 -15.07
C TYR A 92 -2.62 22.44 -14.00
N ASN A 93 -3.70 23.10 -14.40
CA ASN A 93 -4.64 23.71 -13.47
C ASN A 93 -5.42 22.63 -12.67
N LEU A 94 -5.86 21.57 -13.37
CA LEU A 94 -6.62 20.47 -12.77
C LEU A 94 -5.81 19.67 -11.73
N LEU A 95 -4.55 19.34 -12.04
CA LEU A 95 -3.70 18.57 -11.13
C LEU A 95 -3.11 19.42 -10.01
N LYS A 96 -2.87 20.71 -10.27
CA LYS A 96 -2.27 21.60 -9.29
C LYS A 96 -3.28 22.14 -8.31
N ASN A 97 -4.44 22.63 -8.75
CA ASN A 97 -5.31 23.44 -7.91
C ASN A 97 -6.48 22.61 -7.37
N GLU A 98 -7.44 22.26 -8.22
CA GLU A 98 -8.70 21.65 -7.81
C GLU A 98 -9.11 20.60 -8.84
N PRO A 99 -8.97 19.29 -8.53
CA PRO A 99 -9.39 18.24 -9.46
C PRO A 99 -10.92 18.17 -9.62
N ASN A 100 -11.69 18.64 -8.63
CA ASN A 100 -13.13 18.78 -8.70
C ASN A 100 -13.60 19.98 -7.84
N ASP A 101 -14.85 20.42 -8.03
CA ASP A 101 -15.41 21.59 -7.32
C ASP A 101 -15.67 21.34 -5.82
N PHE A 102 -15.56 20.09 -5.35
CA PHE A 102 -15.86 19.69 -3.98
C PHE A 102 -14.61 19.50 -3.12
N MET A 103 -13.44 19.38 -3.74
CA MET A 103 -12.18 18.98 -3.10
C MET A 103 -11.02 19.75 -3.73
N THR A 104 -10.27 20.45 -2.88
CA THR A 104 -9.01 21.08 -3.26
C THR A 104 -7.86 20.08 -3.14
N SER A 105 -6.76 20.35 -3.85
CA SER A 105 -5.52 19.60 -3.64
C SER A 105 -4.81 20.09 -2.36
N ASP A 106 -4.33 19.14 -1.55
CA ASP A 106 -3.63 19.46 -0.29
C ASP A 106 -2.43 20.40 -0.53
N SER A 107 -1.65 20.17 -1.58
CA SER A 107 -0.48 20.99 -1.90
C SER A 107 -0.80 22.46 -2.22
N THR A 108 -2.02 22.76 -2.70
CA THR A 108 -2.42 24.15 -3.02
C THR A 108 -2.88 24.91 -1.79
N SER A 109 -3.52 24.25 -0.82
CA SER A 109 -3.98 24.90 0.42
C SER A 109 -2.84 25.61 1.18
N ILE A 110 -1.64 25.01 1.21
CA ILE A 110 -0.45 25.54 1.89
C ILE A 110 0.06 26.85 1.25
N HIS A 111 -0.20 27.05 -0.05
CA HIS A 111 0.24 28.23 -0.78
C HIS A 111 -0.65 29.46 -0.60
N TRP A 112 -1.85 29.33 -0.02
CA TRP A 112 -2.83 30.41 0.15
C TRP A 112 -2.85 31.05 1.55
N GLU A 113 -1.99 30.60 2.48
CA GLU A 113 -1.94 31.06 3.87
C GLU A 113 -0.79 32.04 4.19
N ASN A 114 -0.19 32.68 3.16
CA ASN A 114 0.80 33.76 3.30
C ASN A 114 0.51 34.96 2.38
#